data_AF-A0A396TV55-F1
#
_entry.id   AF-A0A396TV55-F1
#
_cell.length_a   1.000
_cell.length_b   1.000
_cell.length_c   1.000
_cell.angle_alpha   90.00
_cell.angle_beta   90.00
_cell.angle_gamma   90.00
#
_symmetry.space_group_name_H-M   'P 1'
#
loop_
_entity.id
_entity.type
_entity.pdbx_description
1 polymer ?
#
loop_
_entity_poly.entity_id
_entity_poly.type
_entity_poly.pdbx_seq_one_letter_code
_entity_poly.pdbx_strand_id
1 'polypeptide(L)'
;MKQDYSSSDTMKMLNAILDVPKELHGKGYLLKIARNIWDICQFEYVIMGHAVGKENEKVRTLVALIHGELVDNFTYNLAHTPCENVFSGQRVCIYKNNVAELFPDDPMLINMKVESYIGAPTIVNGQLYGLIALLDANPIINESYFHAFIEFIASRTSIELERYINQKEMETLTKRAKLDSLTGIFNRSEFDKSANDLLQRYAHANYAIIFIDGDNFKEINDNYGHQKGDEVLCMLAEKLQLSMRQGDILARYGGEEFIAILANVNVAITEEVTARIHENIAGNNVYPVTVSIGVSIGKPSEPLSNVIKRADTAMYQAKSNGKNQTCLINEEQKLAYSSDRVNPKKFMPYGRIEITLIDQHIVFYRAEGPFNQELMAAISEMESIALADFHTADRQWVEVVLFRNSCAAEPAFLAALSSYIKHISKNNIAPLANAFIIPNNIEGAINMPKLYAQCFADSEIDFKVFHQEIDALEWANAVYNNRTTQ
;
A
#
# COMPACT_ATOMS: atom_id res chain seq x y z
N MET A 1 -26.88 -19.27 -55.28
CA MET A 1 -26.97 -17.78 -55.36
C MET A 1 -27.70 -17.30 -54.13
N LYS A 2 -27.11 -16.37 -53.36
CA LYS A 2 -27.84 -15.72 -52.27
C LYS A 2 -28.93 -14.82 -52.86
N GLN A 3 -30.13 -14.84 -52.26
CA GLN A 3 -31.30 -14.07 -52.70
C GLN A 3 -30.99 -12.57 -52.82
N ASP A 4 -31.80 -11.87 -53.61
CA ASP A 4 -31.80 -10.41 -53.72
C ASP A 4 -32.19 -9.82 -52.36
N TYR A 5 -31.20 -9.41 -51.56
CA TYR A 5 -31.43 -8.84 -50.23
C TYR A 5 -32.27 -7.57 -50.38
N SER A 6 -33.44 -7.56 -49.74
CA SER A 6 -34.34 -6.43 -49.82
C SER A 6 -33.95 -5.34 -48.83
N SER A 7 -34.43 -4.12 -49.03
CA SER A 7 -34.30 -3.05 -48.02
C SER A 7 -34.94 -3.43 -46.67
N SER A 8 -35.88 -4.38 -46.65
CA SER A 8 -36.47 -4.91 -45.41
C SER A 8 -35.47 -5.73 -44.59
N ASP A 9 -34.59 -6.48 -45.26
CA ASP A 9 -33.61 -7.35 -44.58
C ASP A 9 -32.47 -6.51 -43.99
N THR A 10 -32.05 -5.44 -44.67
CA THR A 10 -31.13 -4.44 -44.10
C THR A 10 -31.70 -3.80 -42.83
N MET A 11 -32.99 -3.47 -42.80
CA MET A 11 -33.64 -2.88 -41.62
C MET A 11 -33.78 -3.88 -40.47
N LYS A 12 -34.15 -5.13 -40.74
CA LYS A 12 -34.18 -6.20 -39.71
C LYS A 12 -32.80 -6.39 -39.09
N MET A 13 -31.76 -6.33 -39.92
CA MET A 13 -30.37 -6.48 -39.50
C MET A 13 -29.89 -5.32 -38.64
N LEU A 14 -30.15 -4.08 -39.07
CA LEU A 14 -29.84 -2.88 -38.28
C LEU A 14 -30.52 -2.93 -36.91
N ASN A 15 -31.79 -3.31 -36.85
CA ASN A 15 -32.51 -3.48 -35.59
C ASN A 15 -31.88 -4.58 -34.73
N ALA A 16 -31.52 -5.74 -35.30
CA ALA A 16 -30.91 -6.83 -34.54
C ALA A 16 -29.57 -6.42 -33.88
N ILE A 17 -28.81 -5.50 -34.49
CA ILE A 17 -27.57 -4.95 -33.94
C ILE A 17 -27.85 -3.89 -32.87
N LEU A 18 -28.85 -3.04 -33.09
CA LEU A 18 -29.27 -2.02 -32.13
C LEU A 18 -29.92 -2.62 -30.88
N ASP A 19 -30.59 -3.75 -31.04
CA ASP A 19 -31.29 -4.49 -29.98
C ASP A 19 -30.39 -5.46 -29.22
N VAL A 20 -29.08 -5.47 -29.48
CA VAL A 20 -28.15 -6.26 -28.66
C VAL A 20 -28.22 -5.77 -27.21
N PRO A 21 -28.51 -6.65 -26.23
CA PRO A 21 -28.63 -6.26 -24.82
C PRO A 21 -27.41 -5.49 -24.33
N LYS A 22 -27.63 -4.35 -23.68
CA LYS A 22 -26.56 -3.46 -23.20
C LYS A 22 -25.62 -4.11 -22.17
N GLU A 23 -26.08 -5.19 -21.54
CA GLU A 23 -25.36 -6.01 -20.55
C GLU A 23 -24.31 -6.92 -21.19
N LEU A 24 -24.40 -7.19 -22.49
CA LEU A 24 -23.42 -8.02 -23.19
C LEU A 24 -22.18 -7.18 -23.52
N HIS A 25 -21.01 -7.72 -23.17
CA HIS A 25 -19.71 -7.11 -23.40
C HIS A 25 -18.70 -8.16 -23.90
N GLY A 26 -17.59 -7.70 -24.47
CA GLY A 26 -16.49 -8.57 -24.92
C GLY A 26 -16.97 -9.72 -25.81
N LYS A 27 -16.55 -10.96 -25.50
CA LYS A 27 -16.88 -12.16 -26.29
C LYS A 27 -18.41 -12.41 -26.39
N GLY A 28 -19.18 -12.09 -25.35
CA GLY A 28 -20.63 -12.27 -25.36
C GLY A 28 -21.33 -11.36 -26.37
N TYR A 29 -20.87 -10.11 -26.47
CA TYR A 29 -21.33 -9.16 -27.49
C TYR A 29 -20.98 -9.63 -28.90
N LEU A 30 -19.71 -9.99 -29.13
CA LEU A 30 -19.23 -10.47 -30.44
C LEU A 30 -20.01 -11.70 -30.92
N LEU A 31 -20.26 -12.67 -30.02
CA LEU A 31 -21.02 -13.86 -30.34
C LEU A 31 -22.46 -13.52 -30.73
N LYS A 32 -23.09 -12.56 -30.07
CA LYS A 32 -24.44 -12.12 -30.40
C LYS A 32 -24.49 -11.45 -31.77
N ILE A 33 -23.53 -10.59 -32.10
CA ILE A 33 -23.42 -10.02 -33.46
C ILE A 33 -23.22 -11.13 -34.48
N ALA A 34 -22.29 -12.07 -34.25
CA ALA A 34 -22.03 -13.16 -35.18
C ALA A 34 -23.29 -14.01 -35.45
N ARG A 35 -24.06 -14.32 -34.40
CA ARG A 35 -25.33 -15.04 -34.51
C ARG A 35 -26.39 -14.23 -35.27
N ASN A 36 -26.52 -12.94 -35.00
CA ASN A 36 -27.44 -12.10 -35.76
C ASN A 36 -27.08 -12.06 -37.25
N ILE A 37 -25.77 -12.03 -37.58
CA ILE A 37 -25.29 -12.10 -38.96
C ILE A 37 -25.67 -13.43 -39.60
N TRP A 38 -25.43 -14.54 -38.89
CA TRP A 38 -25.83 -15.87 -39.32
C TRP A 38 -27.35 -15.96 -39.55
N ASP A 39 -28.16 -15.59 -38.57
CA ASP A 39 -29.62 -15.76 -38.60
C ASP A 39 -30.28 -14.97 -39.75
N ILE A 40 -29.77 -13.77 -40.06
CA ILE A 40 -30.41 -12.87 -41.02
C ILE A 40 -29.76 -12.95 -42.40
N CYS A 41 -28.42 -12.99 -42.47
CA CYS A 41 -27.69 -13.02 -43.74
C CYS A 41 -27.25 -14.43 -44.16
N GLN A 42 -27.34 -15.45 -43.30
CA GLN A 42 -27.06 -16.84 -43.64
C GLN A 42 -25.69 -17.01 -44.32
N PHE A 43 -24.66 -16.28 -43.85
CA PHE A 43 -23.28 -16.49 -44.30
C PHE A 43 -22.74 -17.77 -43.68
N GLU A 44 -22.29 -18.70 -44.53
CA GLU A 44 -21.77 -20.00 -44.09
C GLU A 44 -20.67 -19.89 -43.02
N TYR A 45 -19.86 -18.83 -43.10
CA TYR A 45 -18.79 -18.58 -42.16
C TYR A 45 -18.82 -17.12 -41.68
N VAL A 46 -18.87 -16.92 -40.37
CA VAL A 46 -18.82 -15.60 -39.72
C VAL A 46 -17.65 -15.60 -38.75
N ILE A 47 -16.60 -14.86 -39.10
CA ILE A 47 -15.35 -14.82 -38.36
C ILE A 47 -15.14 -13.41 -37.83
N MET A 48 -14.85 -13.30 -36.54
CA MET A 48 -14.40 -12.07 -35.90
C MET A 48 -13.09 -12.37 -35.19
N GLY A 49 -12.05 -11.62 -35.51
CA GLY A 49 -10.71 -11.89 -35.00
C GLY A 49 -9.90 -10.62 -34.80
N HIS A 50 -8.80 -10.76 -34.08
CA HIS A 50 -7.84 -9.68 -33.87
C HIS A 50 -6.48 -10.06 -34.44
N ALA A 51 -5.72 -9.05 -34.84
CA ALA A 51 -4.35 -9.26 -35.30
C ALA A 51 -3.46 -9.73 -34.16
N VAL A 52 -2.54 -10.65 -34.48
CA VAL A 52 -1.52 -11.19 -33.57
C VAL A 52 -0.20 -11.37 -34.33
N GLY A 53 0.91 -11.36 -33.60
CA GLY A 53 2.25 -11.42 -34.18
C GLY A 53 3.01 -10.12 -33.99
N LYS A 54 4.29 -10.09 -34.39
CA LYS A 54 5.14 -8.89 -34.20
C LYS A 54 4.80 -7.77 -35.19
N GLU A 55 4.31 -8.14 -36.37
CA GLU A 55 3.96 -7.24 -37.46
C GLU A 55 2.49 -7.37 -37.84
N ASN A 56 1.65 -7.90 -36.92
CA ASN A 56 0.26 -8.21 -37.18
C ASN A 56 0.09 -9.17 -38.39
N GLU A 57 0.96 -10.17 -38.50
CA GLU A 57 1.02 -11.09 -39.64
C GLU A 57 -0.02 -12.22 -39.62
N LYS A 58 -0.74 -12.38 -38.50
CA LYS A 58 -1.74 -13.43 -38.28
C LYS A 58 -3.01 -12.85 -37.68
N VAL A 59 -4.12 -13.55 -37.86
CA VAL A 59 -5.38 -13.29 -37.14
C VAL A 59 -5.68 -14.43 -36.21
N ARG A 60 -5.96 -14.10 -34.95
CA ARG A 60 -6.54 -15.02 -33.97
C ARG A 60 -8.04 -14.73 -33.87
N THR A 61 -8.85 -15.75 -34.05
CA THR A 61 -10.30 -15.64 -33.91
C THR A 61 -10.69 -15.37 -32.45
N LEU A 62 -11.64 -14.46 -32.26
CA LEU A 62 -12.34 -14.19 -31.00
C LEU A 62 -13.67 -14.96 -30.96
N VAL A 63 -14.35 -14.99 -32.11
CA VAL A 63 -15.56 -15.76 -32.41
C VAL A 63 -15.46 -16.27 -33.84
N ALA A 64 -15.76 -17.55 -34.04
CA ALA A 64 -15.95 -18.14 -35.36
C ALA A 64 -17.24 -18.97 -35.35
N LEU A 65 -18.19 -18.62 -36.21
CA LEU A 65 -19.35 -19.45 -36.52
C LEU A 65 -19.13 -20.11 -37.87
N ILE A 66 -19.26 -21.43 -37.91
CA ILE A 66 -19.15 -22.24 -39.12
C ILE A 66 -20.46 -23.02 -39.25
N HIS A 67 -21.19 -22.78 -40.33
CA HIS A 67 -22.52 -23.34 -40.56
C HIS A 67 -23.47 -23.14 -39.36
N GLY A 68 -23.37 -21.98 -38.69
CA GLY A 68 -24.17 -21.60 -37.53
C GLY A 68 -23.64 -22.11 -36.18
N GLU A 69 -22.68 -23.03 -36.19
CA GLU A 69 -22.10 -23.60 -34.99
C GLU A 69 -20.87 -22.81 -34.52
N LEU A 70 -20.80 -22.55 -33.21
CA LEU A 70 -19.63 -21.93 -32.61
C LEU A 70 -18.51 -22.94 -32.51
N VAL A 71 -17.38 -22.65 -33.17
CA VAL A 71 -16.18 -23.49 -33.15
C VAL A 71 -15.11 -22.91 -32.21
N ASP A 72 -14.13 -23.74 -31.88
CA ASP A 72 -12.97 -23.31 -31.11
C ASP A 72 -12.15 -22.26 -31.87
N ASN A 73 -11.58 -21.32 -31.11
CA ASN A 73 -10.81 -20.23 -31.68
C ASN A 73 -9.48 -20.76 -32.25
N PHE A 74 -9.25 -20.54 -33.54
CA PHE A 74 -8.03 -20.84 -34.27
C PHE A 74 -7.30 -19.56 -34.71
N THR A 75 -6.06 -19.74 -35.20
CA THR A 75 -5.20 -18.69 -35.74
C THR A 75 -4.80 -19.01 -37.17
N TYR A 76 -4.83 -18.02 -38.07
CA TYR A 76 -4.44 -18.18 -39.46
C TYR A 76 -3.54 -17.02 -39.93
N ASN A 77 -2.80 -17.22 -41.01
CA ASN A 77 -1.90 -16.20 -41.59
C ASN A 77 -2.72 -15.18 -42.38
N LEU A 78 -2.31 -13.91 -42.34
CA LEU A 78 -2.94 -12.86 -43.16
C LEU A 78 -2.42 -12.85 -44.59
N ALA A 79 -1.13 -13.10 -44.79
CA ALA A 79 -0.50 -13.03 -46.10
C ALA A 79 -1.20 -13.95 -47.11
N HIS A 80 -1.44 -13.43 -48.31
CA HIS A 80 -2.09 -14.12 -49.42
C HIS A 80 -3.55 -14.51 -49.16
N THR A 81 -4.21 -13.82 -48.23
CA THR A 81 -5.65 -13.98 -47.95
C THR A 81 -6.40 -12.68 -48.27
N PRO A 82 -7.72 -12.71 -48.54
CA PRO A 82 -8.51 -11.49 -48.70
C PRO A 82 -8.55 -10.63 -47.42
N CYS A 83 -8.23 -11.21 -46.25
CA CYS A 83 -8.10 -10.48 -45.00
C CYS A 83 -6.91 -9.50 -45.02
N GLU A 84 -5.85 -9.78 -45.79
CA GLU A 84 -4.70 -8.87 -45.96
C GLU A 84 -5.15 -7.50 -46.49
N ASN A 85 -6.10 -7.50 -47.44
CA ASN A 85 -6.59 -6.27 -48.06
C ASN A 85 -7.44 -5.40 -47.11
N VAL A 86 -8.04 -6.02 -46.10
CA VAL A 86 -8.74 -5.30 -45.02
C VAL A 86 -7.75 -4.51 -44.17
N PHE A 87 -6.53 -5.04 -43.99
CA PHE A 87 -5.46 -4.40 -43.23
C PHE A 87 -4.61 -3.42 -44.06
N SER A 88 -4.62 -3.52 -45.40
CA SER A 88 -3.80 -2.67 -46.29
C SER A 88 -4.41 -1.28 -46.57
N GLY A 89 -5.50 -0.91 -45.90
CA GLY A 89 -6.09 0.44 -45.94
C GLY A 89 -7.41 0.56 -46.71
N GLN A 90 -7.92 -0.52 -47.30
CA GLN A 90 -9.29 -0.58 -47.79
C GLN A 90 -10.23 -0.85 -46.62
N ARG A 91 -11.08 0.14 -46.26
CA ARG A 91 -12.01 0.03 -45.11
C ARG A 91 -13.01 -1.12 -45.24
N VAL A 92 -13.39 -1.51 -46.44
CA VAL A 92 -14.27 -2.65 -46.68
C VAL A 92 -13.80 -3.34 -47.94
N CYS A 93 -13.62 -4.67 -47.87
CA CYS A 93 -13.22 -5.49 -49.00
C CYS A 93 -14.37 -6.44 -49.34
N ILE A 94 -14.83 -6.44 -50.59
CA ILE A 94 -15.90 -7.35 -51.06
C ILE A 94 -15.42 -8.06 -52.32
N TYR A 95 -15.42 -9.39 -52.29
CA TYR A 95 -15.24 -10.26 -53.44
C TYR A 95 -16.55 -10.99 -53.70
N LYS A 96 -17.21 -10.69 -54.82
CA LYS A 96 -18.56 -11.19 -55.12
C LYS A 96 -18.60 -12.66 -55.52
N ASN A 97 -17.55 -13.17 -56.13
CA ASN A 97 -17.42 -14.53 -56.65
C ASN A 97 -15.95 -14.89 -56.84
N ASN A 98 -15.66 -16.19 -57.03
CA ASN A 98 -14.34 -16.72 -57.36
C ASN A 98 -13.22 -16.28 -56.40
N VAL A 99 -13.52 -15.98 -55.13
CA VAL A 99 -12.48 -15.47 -54.20
C VAL A 99 -11.37 -16.50 -53.98
N ALA A 100 -11.68 -17.79 -53.95
CA ALA A 100 -10.67 -18.84 -53.85
C ALA A 100 -9.73 -18.89 -55.08
N GLU A 101 -10.19 -18.48 -56.27
CA GLU A 101 -9.34 -18.38 -57.47
C GLU A 101 -8.42 -17.16 -57.43
N LEU A 102 -8.88 -16.06 -56.82
CA LEU A 102 -8.10 -14.83 -56.64
C LEU A 102 -7.00 -14.97 -55.59
N PHE A 103 -7.19 -15.89 -54.63
CA PHE A 103 -6.25 -16.17 -53.53
C PHE A 103 -5.90 -17.67 -53.50
N PRO A 104 -5.17 -18.18 -54.51
CA PRO A 104 -4.89 -19.62 -54.67
C PRO A 104 -3.95 -20.18 -53.58
N ASP A 105 -3.26 -19.32 -52.85
CA ASP A 105 -2.37 -19.71 -51.75
C ASP A 105 -3.10 -19.77 -50.39
N ASP A 106 -4.41 -19.50 -50.35
CA ASP A 106 -5.24 -19.61 -49.15
C ASP A 106 -5.93 -20.99 -49.08
N PRO A 107 -5.38 -21.95 -48.31
CA PRO A 107 -5.95 -23.29 -48.22
C PRO A 107 -7.32 -23.29 -47.53
N MET A 108 -7.64 -22.27 -46.72
CA MET A 108 -8.92 -22.19 -46.02
C MET A 108 -10.03 -21.92 -47.02
N LEU A 109 -9.85 -20.93 -47.91
CA LEU A 109 -10.82 -20.62 -48.98
C LEU A 109 -11.05 -21.81 -49.91
N ILE A 110 -9.97 -22.48 -50.32
CA ILE A 110 -10.03 -23.63 -51.24
C ILE A 110 -10.77 -24.81 -50.61
N ASN A 111 -10.39 -25.20 -49.39
CA ASN A 111 -10.98 -26.36 -48.72
C ASN A 111 -12.46 -26.12 -48.36
N MET A 112 -12.81 -24.89 -48.01
CA MET A 112 -14.19 -24.48 -47.70
C MET A 112 -15.03 -24.20 -48.95
N LYS A 113 -14.42 -24.21 -50.15
CA LYS A 113 -15.06 -23.89 -51.44
C LYS A 113 -15.77 -22.52 -51.40
N VAL A 114 -15.08 -21.53 -50.85
CA VAL A 114 -15.62 -20.18 -50.72
C VAL A 114 -15.66 -19.50 -52.08
N GLU A 115 -16.84 -19.00 -52.44
CA GLU A 115 -17.07 -18.22 -53.65
C GLU A 115 -17.03 -16.72 -53.36
N SER A 116 -17.57 -16.27 -52.22
CA SER A 116 -17.64 -14.85 -51.90
C SER A 116 -17.10 -14.50 -50.51
N TYR A 117 -16.63 -13.26 -50.38
CA TYR A 117 -16.01 -12.73 -49.17
C TYR A 117 -16.44 -11.28 -48.92
N ILE A 118 -16.70 -10.94 -47.66
CA ILE A 118 -16.84 -9.56 -47.18
C ILE A 118 -15.95 -9.40 -45.95
N GLY A 119 -15.09 -8.39 -45.94
CA GLY A 119 -14.21 -8.07 -44.84
C GLY A 119 -14.30 -6.60 -44.43
N ALA A 120 -14.27 -6.31 -43.14
CA ALA A 120 -14.16 -4.95 -42.61
C ALA A 120 -13.29 -4.93 -41.34
N PRO A 121 -12.50 -3.87 -41.11
CA PRO A 121 -11.60 -3.78 -39.97
C PRO A 121 -12.36 -3.35 -38.72
N THR A 122 -11.97 -3.90 -37.58
CA THR A 122 -12.29 -3.32 -36.28
C THR A 122 -11.14 -2.44 -35.83
N ILE A 123 -11.45 -1.22 -35.41
CA ILE A 123 -10.49 -0.19 -35.00
C ILE A 123 -10.62 0.02 -33.50
N VAL A 124 -9.50 0.07 -32.79
CA VAL A 124 -9.46 0.39 -31.35
C VAL A 124 -8.38 1.45 -31.15
N ASN A 125 -8.68 2.53 -30.43
CA ASN A 125 -7.75 3.64 -30.19
C ASN A 125 -7.13 4.21 -31.49
N GLY A 126 -7.92 4.26 -32.58
CA GLY A 126 -7.48 4.73 -33.89
C GLY A 126 -6.54 3.80 -34.66
N GLN A 127 -6.25 2.60 -34.15
CA GLN A 127 -5.42 1.59 -34.80
C GLN A 127 -6.23 0.39 -35.26
N LEU A 128 -5.82 -0.24 -36.36
CA LEU A 128 -6.38 -1.50 -36.83
C LEU A 128 -6.11 -2.58 -35.76
N TYR A 129 -7.17 -3.06 -35.13
CA TYR A 129 -7.09 -4.07 -34.08
C TYR A 129 -7.39 -5.47 -34.60
N GLY A 130 -8.31 -5.57 -35.56
CA GLY A 130 -8.87 -6.84 -35.99
C GLY A 130 -9.76 -6.69 -37.21
N LEU A 131 -10.56 -7.71 -37.47
CA LEU A 131 -11.51 -7.72 -38.59
C LEU A 131 -12.77 -8.53 -38.28
N ILE A 132 -13.75 -8.31 -39.14
CA ILE A 132 -14.93 -9.14 -39.32
C ILE A 132 -14.87 -9.65 -40.76
N ALA A 133 -14.91 -10.96 -40.93
CA ALA A 133 -14.89 -11.64 -42.22
C ALA A 133 -16.14 -12.53 -42.35
N LEU A 134 -16.88 -12.33 -43.43
CA LEU A 134 -18.05 -13.12 -43.83
C LEU A 134 -17.70 -13.87 -45.11
N LEU A 135 -17.89 -15.18 -45.12
CA LEU A 135 -17.56 -16.03 -46.26
C LEU A 135 -18.74 -16.93 -46.62
N ASP A 136 -18.85 -17.27 -47.90
CA ASP A 136 -19.93 -18.09 -48.43
C ASP A 136 -19.51 -18.90 -49.65
N ALA A 137 -20.03 -20.13 -49.78
CA ALA A 137 -19.91 -20.92 -51.01
C ALA A 137 -20.81 -20.42 -52.16
N ASN A 138 -21.62 -19.37 -51.95
CA ASN A 138 -22.42 -18.73 -52.99
C ASN A 138 -21.88 -17.35 -53.38
N PRO A 139 -22.08 -16.93 -54.63
CA PRO A 139 -21.77 -15.57 -55.05
C PRO A 139 -22.77 -14.54 -54.48
N ILE A 140 -22.28 -13.30 -54.30
CA ILE A 140 -23.05 -12.12 -53.91
C ILE A 140 -23.56 -11.40 -55.16
N ILE A 141 -24.88 -11.17 -55.24
CA ILE A 141 -25.50 -10.49 -56.38
C ILE A 141 -25.38 -8.97 -56.27
N ASN A 142 -25.67 -8.39 -55.09
CA ASN A 142 -25.73 -6.95 -54.87
C ASN A 142 -24.81 -6.51 -53.71
N GLU A 143 -23.68 -5.88 -54.02
CA GLU A 143 -22.69 -5.46 -53.01
C GLU A 143 -23.09 -4.19 -52.24
N SER A 144 -23.90 -3.32 -52.84
CA SER A 144 -24.12 -1.97 -52.31
C SER A 144 -24.82 -2.01 -50.95
N TYR A 145 -25.66 -3.01 -50.71
CA TYR A 145 -26.30 -3.25 -49.41
C TYR A 145 -25.31 -3.76 -48.36
N PHE A 146 -24.36 -4.60 -48.76
CA PHE A 146 -23.39 -5.19 -47.85
C PHE A 146 -22.31 -4.22 -47.40
N HIS A 147 -21.92 -3.27 -48.26
CA HIS A 147 -20.88 -2.31 -47.90
C HIS A 147 -21.29 -1.43 -46.70
N ALA A 148 -22.43 -0.75 -46.79
CA ALA A 148 -22.92 0.09 -45.68
C ALA A 148 -23.20 -0.74 -44.42
N PHE A 149 -23.71 -1.95 -44.60
CA PHE A 149 -24.03 -2.87 -43.51
C PHE A 149 -22.76 -3.32 -42.76
N ILE A 150 -21.73 -3.81 -43.46
CA ILE A 150 -20.53 -4.32 -42.80
C ILE A 150 -19.74 -3.18 -42.17
N GLU A 151 -19.73 -2.00 -42.78
CA GLU A 151 -19.11 -0.81 -42.21
C GLU A 151 -19.80 -0.39 -40.90
N PHE A 152 -21.13 -0.45 -40.85
CA PHE A 152 -21.90 -0.20 -39.62
C PHE A 152 -21.60 -1.23 -38.53
N ILE A 153 -21.62 -2.53 -38.87
CA ILE A 153 -21.27 -3.63 -37.95
C ILE A 153 -19.86 -3.47 -37.40
N ALA A 154 -18.89 -3.19 -38.27
CA ALA A 154 -17.50 -3.02 -37.91
C ALA A 154 -17.31 -1.81 -37.00
N SER A 155 -17.98 -0.69 -37.29
CA SER A 155 -17.99 0.50 -36.44
C SER A 155 -18.59 0.23 -35.05
N ARG A 156 -19.76 -0.43 -34.98
CA ARG A 156 -20.38 -0.81 -33.69
C ARG A 156 -19.50 -1.77 -32.89
N THR A 157 -18.92 -2.76 -33.56
CA THR A 157 -18.01 -3.73 -32.93
C THR A 157 -16.73 -3.06 -32.43
N SER A 158 -16.19 -2.10 -33.18
CA SER A 158 -15.02 -1.30 -32.81
C SER A 158 -15.24 -0.56 -31.49
N ILE A 159 -16.36 0.16 -31.37
CA ILE A 159 -16.72 0.90 -30.15
C ILE A 159 -16.83 -0.04 -28.95
N GLU A 160 -17.42 -1.22 -29.12
CA GLU A 160 -17.62 -2.17 -28.04
C GLU A 160 -16.34 -2.89 -27.61
N LEU A 161 -15.46 -3.19 -28.57
CA LEU A 161 -14.12 -3.71 -28.30
C LEU A 161 -13.28 -2.68 -27.54
N GLU A 162 -13.29 -1.42 -27.99
CA GLU A 162 -12.59 -0.32 -27.32
C GLU A 162 -13.10 -0.13 -25.88
N ARG A 163 -14.42 -0.10 -25.67
CA ARG A 163 -15.02 -0.04 -24.35
C ARG A 163 -14.55 -1.18 -23.44
N TYR A 164 -14.59 -2.41 -23.95
CA TYR A 164 -14.18 -3.60 -23.20
C TYR A 164 -12.69 -3.58 -22.83
N ILE A 165 -11.82 -3.22 -23.78
CA ILE A 165 -10.37 -3.13 -23.58
C ILE A 165 -10.04 -2.04 -22.54
N ASN A 166 -10.60 -0.84 -22.71
CA ASN A 166 -10.38 0.28 -21.80
C ASN A 166 -10.87 -0.02 -20.38
N GLN A 167 -12.01 -0.71 -20.25
CA GLN A 167 -12.50 -1.15 -18.94
C GLN A 167 -11.54 -2.14 -18.28
N LYS A 168 -11.05 -3.14 -19.03
CA LYS A 168 -10.09 -4.13 -18.51
C LYS A 168 -8.77 -3.50 -18.11
N GLU A 169 -8.31 -2.52 -18.88
CA GLU A 169 -7.12 -1.75 -18.55
C GLU A 169 -7.33 -0.92 -17.28
N MET A 170 -8.46 -0.22 -17.15
CA MET A 170 -8.80 0.52 -15.94
C MET A 170 -8.95 -0.37 -14.71
N GLU A 171 -9.58 -1.54 -14.83
CA GLU A 171 -9.65 -2.54 -13.75
C GLU A 171 -8.24 -2.96 -13.31
N THR A 172 -7.35 -3.20 -14.27
CA THR A 172 -5.97 -3.63 -14.01
C THR A 172 -5.15 -2.51 -13.37
N LEU A 173 -5.25 -1.29 -13.89
CA LEU A 173 -4.61 -0.10 -13.33
C LEU A 173 -5.12 0.17 -11.92
N THR A 174 -6.43 0.06 -11.69
CA THR A 174 -7.03 0.23 -10.37
C THR A 174 -6.52 -0.82 -9.40
N LYS A 175 -6.48 -2.10 -9.80
CA LYS A 175 -5.92 -3.16 -8.95
C LYS A 175 -4.44 -2.92 -8.63
N ARG A 176 -3.63 -2.54 -9.62
CA ARG A 176 -2.20 -2.22 -9.43
C ARG A 176 -1.99 -1.00 -8.54
N ALA A 177 -2.88 0.00 -8.62
CA ALA A 177 -2.82 1.19 -7.79
C ALA A 177 -3.20 0.90 -6.33
N LYS A 178 -4.03 -0.13 -6.08
CA LYS A 178 -4.56 -0.43 -4.75
C LYS A 178 -3.82 -1.51 -3.99
N LEU A 179 -3.32 -2.52 -4.70
CA LEU A 179 -2.72 -3.71 -4.10
C LEU A 179 -1.20 -3.60 -4.07
N ASP A 180 -0.57 -4.20 -3.07
CA ASP A 180 0.85 -4.49 -3.08
C ASP A 180 1.13 -5.61 -4.09
N SER A 181 2.09 -5.41 -4.99
CA SER A 181 2.32 -6.31 -6.12
C SER A 181 2.86 -7.69 -5.71
N LEU A 182 3.46 -7.79 -4.52
CA LEU A 182 3.99 -9.05 -4.00
C LEU A 182 2.92 -9.80 -3.22
N THR A 183 2.34 -9.15 -2.21
CA THR A 183 1.50 -9.81 -1.20
C THR A 183 0.02 -9.87 -1.57
N GLY A 184 -0.45 -9.06 -2.54
CA GLY A 184 -1.83 -9.06 -3.01
C GLY A 184 -2.86 -8.41 -2.08
N ILE A 185 -2.45 -8.00 -0.87
CA ILE A 185 -3.25 -7.16 0.04
C ILE A 185 -3.13 -5.68 -0.35
N PHE A 186 -3.81 -4.77 0.36
CA PHE A 186 -3.71 -3.35 0.05
C PHE A 186 -2.29 -2.82 0.23
N ASN A 187 -1.93 -1.82 -0.56
CA ASN A 187 -0.72 -1.05 -0.33
C ASN A 187 -1.00 0.13 0.63
N ARG A 188 0.07 0.80 1.06
CA ARG A 188 -0.02 1.97 1.94
C ARG A 188 -0.97 3.06 1.44
N SER A 189 -0.95 3.37 0.14
CA SER A 189 -1.80 4.43 -0.42
C SER A 189 -3.28 4.07 -0.31
N GLU A 190 -3.66 2.82 -0.56
CA GLU A 190 -5.05 2.38 -0.44
C GLU A 190 -5.46 2.21 1.02
N PHE A 191 -4.53 1.88 1.92
CA PHE A 191 -4.77 1.92 3.36
C PHE A 191 -5.19 3.32 3.82
N ASP A 192 -4.41 4.35 3.51
CA ASP A 192 -4.69 5.73 3.94
C ASP A 192 -6.08 6.18 3.46
N LYS A 193 -6.44 5.85 2.22
CA LYS A 193 -7.77 6.14 1.67
C LYS A 193 -8.87 5.35 2.37
N SER A 194 -8.72 4.04 2.45
CA SER A 194 -9.77 3.14 2.98
C SER A 194 -9.99 3.35 4.48
N ALA A 195 -8.93 3.68 5.23
CA ALA A 195 -9.01 4.00 6.65
C ALA A 195 -9.84 5.26 6.88
N ASN A 196 -9.65 6.30 6.07
CA ASN A 196 -10.49 7.51 6.14
C ASN A 196 -11.97 7.21 5.83
N ASP A 197 -12.24 6.42 4.78
CA ASP A 197 -13.61 6.01 4.44
C ASP A 197 -14.27 5.17 5.56
N LEU A 198 -13.49 4.29 6.20
CA LEU A 198 -13.92 3.50 7.35
C LEU A 198 -14.26 4.39 8.56
N LEU A 199 -13.39 5.34 8.89
CA LEU A 199 -13.60 6.27 10.01
C LEU A 199 -14.81 7.19 9.78
N GLN A 200 -15.07 7.61 8.53
CA GLN A 200 -16.28 8.34 8.19
C GLN A 200 -17.54 7.49 8.39
N ARG A 201 -17.50 6.21 7.98
CA ARG A 201 -18.62 5.28 8.16
C ARG A 201 -18.92 4.97 9.63
N TYR A 202 -17.89 4.93 10.47
CA TYR A 202 -17.97 4.60 11.89
C TYR A 202 -17.58 5.79 12.79
N ALA A 203 -18.04 7.00 12.45
CA ALA A 203 -17.60 8.25 13.07
C ALA A 203 -17.80 8.36 14.60
N HIS A 204 -18.64 7.51 15.20
CA HIS A 204 -18.95 7.51 16.63
C HIS A 204 -18.39 6.31 17.40
N ALA A 205 -17.64 5.43 16.74
CA ALA A 205 -17.10 4.24 17.36
C ALA A 205 -15.57 4.36 17.57
N ASN A 206 -15.08 3.70 18.61
CA ASN A 206 -13.63 3.51 18.76
C ASN A 206 -13.12 2.65 17.61
N TYR A 207 -11.88 2.90 17.21
CA TYR A 207 -11.15 2.10 16.24
C TYR A 207 -9.82 1.67 16.83
N ALA A 208 -9.17 0.68 16.20
CA ALA A 208 -7.81 0.30 16.57
C ALA A 208 -6.91 0.29 15.35
N ILE A 209 -5.66 0.66 15.57
CA ILE A 209 -4.56 0.40 14.65
C ILE A 209 -3.73 -0.74 15.22
N ILE A 210 -3.48 -1.73 14.37
CA ILE A 210 -2.56 -2.83 14.63
C ILE A 210 -1.40 -2.67 13.65
N PHE A 211 -0.21 -2.40 14.18
CA PHE A 211 1.03 -2.29 13.41
C PHE A 211 1.85 -3.55 13.64
N ILE A 212 2.34 -4.17 12.56
CA ILE A 212 2.89 -5.53 12.59
C ILE A 212 4.19 -5.52 11.80
N ASP A 213 5.21 -6.17 12.33
CA ASP A 213 6.48 -6.34 11.62
C ASP A 213 7.03 -7.75 11.79
N GLY A 214 7.54 -8.30 10.69
CA GLY A 214 8.17 -9.63 10.66
C GLY A 214 9.50 -9.65 11.38
N ASP A 215 9.60 -10.47 12.44
CA ASP A 215 10.81 -10.56 13.24
C ASP A 215 11.96 -11.22 12.46
N ASN A 216 13.16 -10.67 12.62
CA ASN A 216 14.40 -11.19 12.02
C ASN A 216 14.34 -11.34 10.50
N PHE A 217 13.49 -10.57 9.82
CA PHE A 217 13.24 -10.71 8.39
C PHE A 217 14.50 -10.51 7.54
N LYS A 218 15.37 -9.60 7.95
CA LYS A 218 16.71 -9.45 7.37
C LYS A 218 17.54 -10.74 7.45
N GLU A 219 17.55 -11.45 8.58
CA GLU A 219 18.28 -12.71 8.72
C GLU A 219 17.69 -13.81 7.82
N ILE A 220 16.37 -13.80 7.61
CA ILE A 220 15.72 -14.71 6.65
C ILE A 220 16.23 -14.44 5.24
N ASN A 221 16.27 -13.16 4.82
CA ASN A 221 16.80 -12.77 3.52
C ASN A 221 18.28 -13.12 3.37
N ASP A 222 19.09 -12.86 4.40
CA ASP A 222 20.53 -13.08 4.37
C ASP A 222 20.88 -14.59 4.31
N ASN A 223 20.09 -15.45 4.99
CA ASN A 223 20.34 -16.90 5.04
C ASN A 223 19.72 -17.68 3.88
N TYR A 224 18.56 -17.25 3.35
CA TYR A 224 17.78 -18.01 2.37
C TYR A 224 17.56 -17.29 1.03
N GLY A 225 18.01 -16.04 0.93
CA GLY A 225 17.86 -15.20 -0.26
C GLY A 225 16.50 -14.49 -0.37
N HIS A 226 16.47 -13.42 -1.16
CA HIS A 226 15.29 -12.56 -1.31
C HIS A 226 14.04 -13.28 -1.83
N GLN A 227 14.18 -14.25 -2.73
CA GLN A 227 13.03 -15.05 -3.20
C GLN A 227 12.33 -15.76 -2.05
N LYS A 228 13.09 -16.20 -1.03
CA LYS A 228 12.51 -16.84 0.13
C LYS A 228 11.88 -15.85 1.09
N GLY A 229 12.47 -14.67 1.25
CA GLY A 229 11.81 -13.56 1.94
C GLY A 229 10.46 -13.22 1.30
N ASP A 230 10.41 -13.14 -0.03
CA ASP A 230 9.18 -12.86 -0.77
C ASP A 230 8.08 -13.91 -0.49
N GLU A 231 8.44 -15.20 -0.48
CA GLU A 231 7.53 -16.28 -0.09
C GLU A 231 7.02 -16.12 1.37
N VAL A 232 7.89 -15.70 2.29
CA VAL A 232 7.51 -15.44 3.70
C VAL A 232 6.56 -14.25 3.80
N LEU A 233 6.76 -13.17 3.04
CA LEU A 233 5.86 -12.01 3.03
C LEU A 233 4.48 -12.36 2.52
N CYS A 234 4.41 -13.13 1.43
CA CYS A 234 3.13 -13.63 0.90
C CYS A 234 2.40 -14.49 1.93
N MET A 235 3.12 -15.38 2.61
CA MET A 235 2.56 -16.21 3.68
C MET A 235 2.06 -15.37 4.85
N LEU A 236 2.86 -14.41 5.33
CA LEU A 236 2.44 -13.50 6.41
C LEU A 236 1.17 -12.75 6.03
N ALA A 237 1.10 -12.18 4.83
CA ALA A 237 -0.09 -11.49 4.35
C ALA A 237 -1.33 -12.38 4.36
N GLU A 238 -1.21 -13.63 3.92
CA GLU A 238 -2.30 -14.62 3.96
C GLU A 238 -2.76 -14.89 5.40
N LYS A 239 -1.83 -15.16 6.33
CA LYS A 239 -2.15 -15.44 7.74
C LYS A 239 -2.77 -14.23 8.45
N LEU A 240 -2.27 -13.04 8.16
CA LEU A 240 -2.84 -11.80 8.65
C LEU A 240 -4.26 -11.61 8.13
N GLN A 241 -4.51 -11.83 6.85
CA GLN A 241 -5.83 -11.70 6.25
C GLN A 241 -6.85 -12.69 6.83
N LEU A 242 -6.45 -13.94 7.07
CA LEU A 242 -7.26 -14.95 7.76
C LEU A 242 -7.60 -14.57 9.21
N SER A 243 -6.81 -13.69 9.82
CA SER A 243 -7.02 -13.20 11.18
C SER A 243 -7.97 -12.00 11.23
N MET A 244 -8.30 -11.39 10.10
CA MET A 244 -9.19 -10.22 9.99
C MET A 244 -10.64 -10.63 9.73
N ARG A 245 -11.61 -9.82 10.19
CA ARG A 245 -13.02 -10.02 9.86
C ARG A 245 -13.42 -9.23 8.60
N GLN A 246 -14.60 -9.52 8.07
CA GLN A 246 -15.14 -8.75 6.95
C GLN A 246 -15.28 -7.26 7.32
N GLY A 247 -14.65 -6.39 6.54
CA GLY A 247 -14.70 -4.94 6.73
C GLY A 247 -13.52 -4.35 7.48
N ASP A 248 -12.68 -5.16 8.13
CA ASP A 248 -11.36 -4.72 8.57
C ASP A 248 -10.46 -4.50 7.34
N ILE A 249 -9.54 -3.56 7.46
CA ILE A 249 -8.61 -3.21 6.37
C ILE A 249 -7.22 -3.65 6.78
N LEU A 250 -6.54 -4.38 5.91
CA LEU A 250 -5.17 -4.84 6.06
C LEU A 250 -4.34 -4.41 4.86
N ALA A 251 -3.15 -3.88 5.11
CA ALA A 251 -2.23 -3.44 4.08
C ALA A 251 -0.77 -3.74 4.41
N ARG A 252 0.06 -3.86 3.37
CA ARG A 252 1.51 -3.79 3.50
C ARG A 252 1.93 -2.32 3.52
N TYR A 253 2.53 -1.90 4.62
CA TYR A 253 2.85 -0.50 4.90
C TYR A 253 4.30 -0.14 4.53
N GLY A 254 5.20 -1.11 4.65
CA GLY A 254 6.63 -0.98 4.35
C GLY A 254 7.23 -2.29 3.82
N GLY A 255 8.55 -2.47 3.99
CA GLY A 255 9.26 -3.65 3.50
C GLY A 255 8.73 -4.95 4.10
N GLU A 256 8.86 -5.10 5.41
CA GLU A 256 8.34 -6.23 6.20
C GLU A 256 7.22 -5.81 7.17
N GLU A 257 6.69 -4.60 6.99
CA GLU A 257 5.71 -3.97 7.85
C GLU A 257 4.30 -4.08 7.26
N PHE A 258 3.35 -4.46 8.11
CA PHE A 258 1.93 -4.54 7.81
C PHE A 258 1.14 -3.67 8.80
N ILE A 259 0.00 -3.16 8.34
CA ILE A 259 -0.89 -2.35 9.16
C ILE A 259 -2.33 -2.79 8.96
N ALA A 260 -3.11 -2.81 10.04
CA ALA A 260 -4.53 -3.02 9.99
C ALA A 260 -5.30 -1.95 10.78
N ILE A 261 -6.51 -1.64 10.29
CA ILE A 261 -7.49 -0.80 11.01
C ILE A 261 -8.79 -1.57 11.20
N LEU A 262 -9.28 -1.54 12.44
CA LEU A 262 -10.54 -2.17 12.84
C LEU A 262 -11.48 -1.13 13.43
N ALA A 263 -12.74 -1.10 13.00
CA ALA A 263 -13.77 -0.21 13.55
C ALA A 263 -14.61 -0.89 14.64
N ASN A 264 -15.21 -0.13 15.54
CA ASN A 264 -16.08 -0.66 16.60
C ASN A 264 -15.40 -1.74 17.45
N VAL A 265 -14.27 -1.37 18.05
CA VAL A 265 -13.43 -2.27 18.85
C VAL A 265 -13.14 -1.70 20.25
N ASN A 266 -12.77 -2.60 21.16
CA ASN A 266 -12.23 -2.30 22.48
C ASN A 266 -10.95 -3.14 22.70
N VAL A 267 -10.31 -2.99 23.87
CA VAL A 267 -9.07 -3.71 24.21
C VAL A 267 -9.22 -5.22 24.03
N ALA A 268 -10.28 -5.81 24.58
CA ALA A 268 -10.50 -7.25 24.51
C ALA A 268 -10.61 -7.77 23.06
N ILE A 269 -11.30 -7.03 22.18
CA ILE A 269 -11.39 -7.39 20.76
C ILE A 269 -10.01 -7.31 20.10
N THR A 270 -9.21 -6.29 20.42
CA THR A 270 -7.87 -6.18 19.85
C THR A 270 -6.94 -7.29 20.31
N GLU A 271 -7.01 -7.69 21.58
CA GLU A 271 -6.25 -8.82 22.13
C GLU A 271 -6.64 -10.14 21.47
N GLU A 272 -7.94 -10.38 21.22
CA GLU A 272 -8.40 -11.57 20.51
C GLU A 272 -7.84 -11.62 19.08
N VAL A 273 -7.88 -10.50 18.36
CA VAL A 273 -7.36 -10.41 16.99
C VAL A 273 -5.85 -10.65 16.97
N THR A 274 -5.08 -10.04 17.88
CA THR A 274 -3.62 -10.23 17.90
C THR A 274 -3.21 -11.61 18.38
N ALA A 275 -3.93 -12.21 19.32
CA ALA A 275 -3.72 -13.61 19.71
C ALA A 275 -3.96 -14.56 18.52
N ARG A 276 -5.03 -14.33 17.76
CA ARG A 276 -5.32 -15.09 16.53
C ARG A 276 -4.24 -14.92 15.46
N ILE A 277 -3.67 -13.73 15.32
CA ILE A 277 -2.52 -13.50 14.42
C ILE A 277 -1.34 -14.38 14.83
N HIS A 278 -0.94 -14.33 16.11
CA HIS A 278 0.18 -15.13 16.62
C HIS A 278 -0.07 -16.63 16.44
N GLU A 279 -1.28 -17.10 16.73
CA GLU A 279 -1.65 -18.51 16.55
C GLU A 279 -1.57 -18.95 15.08
N ASN A 280 -2.13 -18.15 14.15
CA ASN A 280 -2.12 -18.45 12.73
C ASN A 280 -0.70 -18.48 12.11
N ILE A 281 0.20 -17.65 12.65
CA ILE A 281 1.61 -17.62 12.23
C ILE A 281 2.38 -18.78 12.87
N ALA A 282 2.21 -19.04 14.16
CA ALA A 282 2.88 -20.13 14.88
C ALA A 282 2.47 -21.51 14.37
N GLY A 283 1.22 -21.68 13.91
CA GLY A 283 0.73 -22.90 13.27
C GLY A 283 1.41 -23.23 11.93
N ASN A 284 2.27 -22.34 11.40
CA ASN A 284 3.01 -22.57 10.18
C ASN A 284 4.38 -23.24 10.45
N ASN A 285 4.50 -24.52 10.11
CA ASN A 285 5.77 -25.25 10.23
C ASN A 285 6.74 -25.04 9.06
N VAL A 286 6.37 -24.22 8.06
CA VAL A 286 7.16 -24.08 6.83
C VAL A 286 8.32 -23.08 7.02
N TYR A 287 8.11 -21.99 7.77
CA TYR A 287 9.12 -20.95 7.99
C TYR A 287 9.17 -20.51 9.45
N PRO A 288 10.36 -20.44 10.07
CA PRO A 288 10.52 -19.97 11.45
C PRO A 288 10.49 -18.42 11.49
N VAL A 289 9.31 -17.85 11.24
CA VAL A 289 9.08 -16.41 11.35
C VAL A 289 8.06 -16.13 12.45
N THR A 290 8.30 -15.08 13.21
CA THR A 290 7.36 -14.54 14.20
C THR A 290 7.07 -13.09 13.86
N VAL A 291 6.13 -12.47 14.57
CA VAL A 291 5.82 -11.05 14.38
C VAL A 291 5.84 -10.30 15.70
N SER A 292 6.32 -9.06 15.66
CA SER A 292 6.14 -8.09 16.73
C SER A 292 4.95 -7.20 16.38
N ILE A 293 4.01 -7.06 17.32
CA ILE A 293 2.75 -6.34 17.09
C ILE A 293 2.61 -5.18 18.06
N GLY A 294 2.28 -4.02 17.54
CA GLY A 294 1.89 -2.85 18.31
C GLY A 294 0.42 -2.50 18.11
N VAL A 295 -0.30 -2.26 19.19
CA VAL A 295 -1.72 -1.91 19.16
C VAL A 295 -1.93 -0.54 19.80
N SER A 296 -2.78 0.28 19.17
CA SER A 296 -3.28 1.52 19.74
C SER A 296 -4.76 1.68 19.42
N ILE A 297 -5.55 2.06 20.43
CA ILE A 297 -6.98 2.37 20.27
C ILE A 297 -7.13 3.87 20.05
N GLY A 298 -7.86 4.23 18.99
CA GLY A 298 -8.25 5.58 18.66
C GLY A 298 -9.68 5.88 19.09
N LYS A 299 -9.88 7.07 19.63
CA LYS A 299 -11.23 7.59 19.95
C LYS A 299 -11.88 8.23 18.71
N PRO A 300 -13.21 8.36 18.68
CA PRO A 300 -13.91 9.21 17.70
C PRO A 300 -13.24 10.58 17.60
N SER A 301 -13.07 11.08 16.37
CA SER A 301 -12.44 12.36 16.04
C SER A 301 -10.94 12.48 16.30
N GLU A 302 -10.28 11.43 16.81
CA GLU A 302 -8.82 11.44 16.95
C GLU A 302 -8.14 11.30 15.58
N PRO A 303 -7.11 12.13 15.27
CA PRO A 303 -6.38 12.01 14.00
C PRO A 303 -5.74 10.62 13.85
N LEU A 304 -6.07 9.93 12.75
CA LEU A 304 -5.53 8.62 12.40
C LEU A 304 -4.00 8.55 12.51
N SER A 305 -3.30 9.60 12.09
CA SER A 305 -1.84 9.69 12.14
C SER A 305 -1.26 9.58 13.55
N ASN A 306 -1.96 10.07 14.57
CA ASN A 306 -1.51 9.97 15.97
C ASN A 306 -1.66 8.54 16.48
N VAL A 307 -2.77 7.88 16.14
CA VAL A 307 -3.04 6.49 16.54
C VAL A 307 -2.07 5.53 15.87
N ILE A 308 -1.74 5.76 14.59
CA ILE A 308 -0.70 5.01 13.87
C ILE A 308 0.66 5.15 14.55
N LYS A 309 1.08 6.37 14.91
CA LYS A 309 2.36 6.60 15.61
C LYS A 309 2.44 5.86 16.95
N ARG A 310 1.35 5.83 17.71
CA ARG A 310 1.29 5.05 18.96
C ARG A 310 1.41 3.55 18.71
N ALA A 311 0.71 3.03 17.70
CA ALA A 311 0.79 1.61 17.36
C ALA A 311 2.20 1.22 16.89
N ASP A 312 2.85 2.05 16.06
CA ASP A 312 4.25 1.87 15.64
C ASP A 312 5.21 1.84 16.83
N THR A 313 5.04 2.77 17.78
CA THR A 313 5.86 2.77 19.01
C THR A 313 5.64 1.52 19.86
N ALA A 314 4.39 1.05 19.97
CA ALA A 314 4.07 -0.18 20.67
C ALA A 314 4.72 -1.39 19.97
N MET A 315 4.76 -1.41 18.65
CA MET A 315 5.41 -2.48 17.88
C MET A 315 6.92 -2.49 18.12
N TYR A 316 7.54 -1.30 18.19
CA TYR A 316 8.96 -1.19 18.55
C TYR A 316 9.23 -1.69 19.97
N GLN A 317 8.33 -1.40 20.93
CA GLN A 317 8.43 -1.95 22.29
C GLN A 317 8.33 -3.48 22.29
N ALA A 318 7.44 -4.07 21.49
CA ALA A 318 7.36 -5.52 21.33
C ALA A 318 8.68 -6.11 20.80
N LYS A 319 9.32 -5.44 19.83
CA LYS A 319 10.65 -5.83 19.34
C LYS A 319 11.72 -5.75 20.42
N SER A 320 11.76 -4.67 21.20
CA SER A 320 12.77 -4.49 22.25
C SER A 320 12.58 -5.44 23.43
N ASN A 321 11.33 -5.84 23.72
CA ASN A 321 10.98 -6.72 24.83
C ASN A 321 11.18 -8.21 24.50
N GLY A 322 11.86 -8.54 23.40
CA GLY A 322 12.18 -9.92 23.04
C GLY A 322 11.39 -10.47 21.85
N LYS A 323 10.68 -9.62 21.08
CA LYS A 323 9.97 -9.98 19.84
C LYS A 323 8.81 -10.97 20.07
N ASN A 324 8.18 -11.47 19.00
CA ASN A 324 7.10 -12.47 19.04
C ASN A 324 6.02 -12.18 20.11
N GLN A 325 5.59 -10.92 20.21
CA GLN A 325 4.64 -10.50 21.23
C GLN A 325 3.84 -9.29 20.76
N THR A 326 2.79 -8.99 21.52
CA THR A 326 1.98 -7.80 21.32
C THR A 326 2.20 -6.83 22.46
N CYS A 327 2.48 -5.57 22.15
CA CYS A 327 2.40 -4.47 23.11
C CYS A 327 1.25 -3.56 22.71
N LEU A 328 0.56 -3.05 23.73
CA LEU A 328 -0.59 -2.16 23.56
C LEU A 328 -0.30 -0.87 24.30
N ILE A 329 -0.29 0.24 23.57
CA ILE A 329 -0.17 1.58 24.16
C ILE A 329 -1.56 2.19 24.19
N ASN A 330 -2.11 2.28 25.40
CA ASN A 330 -3.23 3.17 25.69
C ASN A 330 -2.68 4.57 26.01
N GLU A 331 -3.52 5.60 25.93
CA GLU A 331 -3.17 7.00 26.26
C GLU A 331 -2.48 7.19 27.65
N GLU A 332 -2.49 6.16 28.51
CA GLU A 332 -1.85 6.17 29.83
C GLU A 332 -0.36 5.73 29.86
N GLN A 333 0.21 5.20 28.77
CA GLN A 333 1.64 4.84 28.71
C GLN A 333 2.41 5.72 27.73
N LYS A 334 3.16 6.66 28.29
CA LYS A 334 3.94 7.66 27.56
C LYS A 334 5.23 7.09 26.95
N LEU A 335 5.53 7.56 25.73
CA LEU A 335 6.56 7.10 24.81
C LEU A 335 8.00 7.37 25.28
N ALA A 336 8.77 6.32 25.58
CA ALA A 336 10.23 6.42 25.67
C ALA A 336 10.85 6.66 24.27
N TYR A 337 11.57 7.77 24.10
CA TYR A 337 12.38 8.03 22.91
C TYR A 337 13.70 7.24 23.06
N SER A 338 14.12 6.55 22.01
CA SER A 338 15.41 5.82 22.00
C SER A 338 16.51 6.71 21.43
N SER A 339 17.75 6.48 21.88
CA SER A 339 18.98 7.26 21.61
C SER A 339 19.41 7.43 20.14
N ASP A 340 18.62 7.00 19.16
CA ASP A 340 19.03 6.94 17.75
C ASP A 340 18.89 8.28 17.00
N ARG A 341 18.21 9.28 17.58
CA ARG A 341 18.16 10.64 17.01
C ARG A 341 19.43 11.45 17.26
N VAL A 342 20.31 11.00 18.13
CA VAL A 342 21.60 11.65 18.36
C VAL A 342 22.70 10.65 18.09
N ASN A 343 23.54 10.97 17.10
CA ASN A 343 24.62 10.10 16.63
C ASN A 343 25.47 9.57 17.80
N PRO A 344 25.34 8.28 18.17
CA PRO A 344 26.05 7.73 19.34
C PRO A 344 27.57 7.73 19.13
N LYS A 345 28.04 7.86 17.88
CA LYS A 345 29.46 7.98 17.55
C LYS A 345 30.05 9.37 17.85
N LYS A 346 29.23 10.41 18.08
CA LYS A 346 29.72 11.78 18.37
C LYS A 346 30.33 11.87 19.78
N PHE A 347 29.96 10.96 20.68
CA PHE A 347 30.33 11.03 22.11
C PHE A 347 31.16 9.85 22.60
N MET A 348 31.38 8.81 21.79
CA MET A 348 32.46 7.87 22.06
C MET A 348 33.80 8.49 21.66
N PRO A 349 34.84 8.44 22.52
CA PRO A 349 35.00 7.53 23.67
C PRO A 349 34.64 8.10 25.06
N TYR A 350 33.92 9.22 25.16
CA TYR A 350 33.79 10.00 26.39
C TYR A 350 32.39 10.07 27.02
N GLY A 351 31.35 9.42 26.45
CA GLY A 351 30.05 9.21 27.11
C GLY A 351 28.87 8.91 26.17
N ARG A 352 27.68 8.66 26.73
CA ARG A 352 26.40 8.42 26.04
C ARG A 352 25.26 9.06 26.85
N ILE A 353 24.27 9.64 26.16
CA ILE A 353 23.02 10.11 26.79
C ILE A 353 21.83 9.50 26.04
N GLU A 354 20.88 8.92 26.78
CA GLU A 354 19.58 8.49 26.27
C GLU A 354 18.49 9.42 26.81
N ILE A 355 17.47 9.75 26.01
CA ILE A 355 16.40 10.69 26.41
C ILE A 355 15.07 9.99 26.26
N THR A 356 14.32 9.90 27.34
CA THR A 356 13.01 9.27 27.40
C THR A 356 11.98 10.32 27.80
N LEU A 357 10.97 10.55 26.97
CA LEU A 357 9.81 11.35 27.37
C LEU A 357 8.89 10.47 28.21
N ILE A 358 9.00 10.60 29.53
CA ILE A 358 8.09 9.93 30.43
C ILE A 358 6.71 10.53 30.29
N ASP A 359 6.56 11.78 29.82
CA ASP A 359 5.33 12.34 29.27
C ASP A 359 5.48 13.68 28.53
N GLN A 360 4.36 14.34 28.18
CA GLN A 360 4.34 15.68 27.59
C GLN A 360 4.91 16.79 28.51
N HIS A 361 5.33 16.45 29.74
CA HIS A 361 5.81 17.36 30.78
C HIS A 361 7.03 16.83 31.55
N ILE A 362 7.49 15.59 31.36
CA ILE A 362 8.60 14.98 32.10
C ILE A 362 9.59 14.40 31.10
N VAL A 363 10.81 14.93 31.13
CA VAL A 363 11.93 14.45 30.33
C VAL A 363 12.91 13.71 31.22
N PHE A 364 13.25 12.49 30.83
CA PHE A 364 14.14 11.61 31.57
C PHE A 364 15.42 11.33 30.77
N TYR A 365 16.53 11.89 31.22
CA TYR A 365 17.86 11.73 30.62
C TYR A 365 18.62 10.59 31.33
N ARG A 366 19.27 9.70 30.58
CA ARG A 366 20.17 8.67 31.13
C ARG A 366 21.56 8.89 30.58
N ALA A 367 22.46 9.38 31.42
CA ALA A 367 23.83 9.70 31.05
C ALA A 367 24.83 8.65 31.56
N GLU A 368 25.75 8.25 30.69
CA GLU A 368 26.80 7.25 30.90
C GLU A 368 28.16 7.80 30.41
N GLY A 369 29.07 8.25 31.29
CA GLY A 369 30.41 8.72 30.90
C GLY A 369 31.04 9.74 31.89
N PRO A 370 32.32 10.14 31.72
CA PRO A 370 32.96 11.20 32.52
C PRO A 370 32.32 12.59 32.36
N PHE A 371 32.42 13.42 33.39
CA PHE A 371 31.79 14.75 33.47
C PHE A 371 32.72 15.86 32.94
N ASN A 372 32.68 16.07 31.63
CA ASN A 372 33.51 17.05 30.90
C ASN A 372 32.67 17.99 30.03
N GLN A 373 33.32 19.00 29.44
CA GLN A 373 32.64 20.02 28.64
C GLN A 373 31.91 19.43 27.43
N GLU A 374 32.38 18.30 26.91
CA GLU A 374 31.76 17.58 25.80
C GLU A 374 30.39 17.01 26.19
N LEU A 375 30.25 16.45 27.39
CA LEU A 375 28.96 16.01 27.92
C LEU A 375 27.98 17.18 28.10
N MET A 376 28.46 18.34 28.57
CA MET A 376 27.61 19.55 28.68
C MET A 376 27.12 20.07 27.33
N ALA A 377 28.00 20.07 26.32
CA ALA A 377 27.62 20.46 24.97
C ALA A 377 26.55 19.50 24.41
N ALA A 378 26.65 18.21 24.71
CA ALA A 378 25.66 17.21 24.34
C ALA A 378 24.29 17.48 25.00
N ILE A 379 24.27 17.71 26.31
CA ILE A 379 23.04 18.02 27.06
C ILE A 379 22.37 19.26 26.47
N SER A 380 23.13 20.34 26.25
CA SER A 380 22.58 21.60 25.72
C SER A 380 22.04 21.47 24.29
N GLU A 381 22.74 20.74 23.41
CA GLU A 381 22.28 20.49 22.04
C GLU A 381 21.00 19.63 22.06
N MET A 382 20.94 18.60 22.90
CA MET A 382 19.80 17.70 22.96
C MET A 382 18.57 18.33 23.62
N GLU A 383 18.75 19.15 24.66
CA GLU A 383 17.65 19.92 25.26
C GLU A 383 17.02 20.84 24.23
N SER A 384 17.80 21.46 23.34
CA SER A 384 17.25 22.28 22.25
C SER A 384 16.35 21.49 21.29
N ILE A 385 16.67 20.21 21.06
CA ILE A 385 15.89 19.29 20.22
C ILE A 385 14.63 18.83 20.96
N ALA A 386 14.77 18.42 22.23
CA ALA A 386 13.64 18.02 23.06
C ALA A 386 12.61 19.17 23.19
N LEU A 387 13.09 20.40 23.43
CA LEU A 387 12.28 21.61 23.52
C LEU A 387 11.60 22.01 22.20
N ALA A 388 12.14 21.60 21.04
CA ALA A 388 11.50 21.83 19.75
C ALA A 388 10.26 20.93 19.54
N ASP A 389 10.24 19.74 20.13
CA ASP A 389 9.11 18.80 20.04
C ASP A 389 7.98 19.14 21.05
N PHE A 390 8.25 19.90 22.11
CA PHE A 390 7.28 20.39 23.11
C PHE A 390 6.41 21.57 22.64
N HIS A 391 5.95 21.60 21.38
CA HIS A 391 5.14 22.69 20.79
C HIS A 391 3.73 22.85 21.42
N THR A 392 3.65 23.23 22.70
CA THR A 392 2.44 23.67 23.40
C THR A 392 2.71 24.95 24.19
N ALA A 393 1.67 25.77 24.38
CA ALA A 393 1.77 27.14 24.91
C ALA A 393 2.39 27.27 26.33
N ASP A 394 2.41 26.18 27.11
CA ASP A 394 3.03 26.13 28.43
C ASP A 394 4.38 25.41 28.39
N ARG A 395 5.46 26.19 28.52
CA ARG A 395 6.86 25.70 28.56
C ARG A 395 7.22 25.05 29.91
N GLN A 396 6.26 24.47 30.63
CA GLN A 396 6.49 23.89 31.93
C GLN A 396 6.73 22.39 31.83
N TRP A 397 7.90 21.95 32.30
CA TRP A 397 8.30 20.55 32.29
C TRP A 397 9.23 20.26 33.48
N VAL A 398 9.29 19.01 33.93
CA VAL A 398 10.22 18.55 34.97
C VAL A 398 11.32 17.73 34.31
N GLU A 399 12.56 18.05 34.65
CA GLU A 399 13.73 17.33 34.19
C GLU A 399 14.15 16.28 35.21
N VAL A 400 14.43 15.06 34.75
CA VAL A 400 15.05 14.03 35.58
C VAL A 400 16.26 13.45 34.86
N VAL A 401 17.42 13.50 35.49
CA VAL A 401 18.68 13.01 34.93
C VAL A 401 19.23 11.88 35.79
N LEU A 402 19.33 10.70 35.21
CA LEU A 402 19.96 9.52 35.80
C LEU A 402 21.41 9.40 35.34
N PHE A 403 22.32 9.25 36.30
CA PHE A 403 23.74 9.02 36.05
C PHE A 403 24.11 7.58 36.40
N ARG A 404 24.76 6.86 35.47
CA ARG A 404 25.03 5.41 35.61
C ARG A 404 26.51 5.02 35.82
N ASN A 405 27.48 5.94 35.67
CA ASN A 405 28.94 5.67 35.75
C ASN A 405 29.71 6.72 36.60
N SER A 406 31.03 6.53 36.84
CA SER A 406 31.90 7.38 37.71
C SER A 406 31.70 8.89 37.54
N CYS A 407 31.50 9.59 38.66
CA CYS A 407 31.03 10.98 38.75
C CYS A 407 32.05 11.96 39.34
N ALA A 408 33.27 12.04 38.79
CA ALA A 408 34.16 13.15 39.11
C ALA A 408 33.90 14.32 38.15
N ALA A 409 33.31 15.42 38.65
CA ALA A 409 33.16 16.65 37.85
C ALA A 409 34.46 17.44 37.81
N GLU A 410 34.92 17.77 36.60
CA GLU A 410 36.01 18.73 36.45
C GLU A 410 35.54 20.16 36.80
N PRO A 411 36.38 21.02 37.40
CA PRO A 411 36.00 22.40 37.70
C PRO A 411 35.47 23.18 36.48
N ALA A 412 36.01 22.88 35.29
CA ALA A 412 35.58 23.49 34.03
C ALA A 412 34.13 23.10 33.65
N PHE A 413 33.71 21.87 33.98
CA PHE A 413 32.34 21.41 33.80
C PHE A 413 31.39 22.18 34.72
N LEU A 414 31.72 22.30 36.01
CA LEU A 414 30.86 22.99 36.99
C LEU A 414 30.66 24.47 36.65
N ALA A 415 31.70 25.12 36.14
CA ALA A 415 31.61 26.50 35.66
C ALA A 415 30.70 26.62 34.42
N ALA A 416 30.83 25.70 33.47
CA ALA A 416 29.98 25.66 32.27
C ALA A 416 28.51 25.40 32.63
N LEU A 417 28.25 24.43 33.52
CA LEU A 417 26.91 24.12 34.02
C LEU A 417 26.29 25.32 34.74
N SER A 418 27.02 25.98 35.64
CA SER A 418 26.49 27.17 36.33
C SER A 418 26.18 28.31 35.35
N SER A 419 27.03 28.52 34.34
CA SER A 419 26.75 29.53 33.30
C SER A 419 25.54 29.15 32.44
N TYR A 420 25.38 27.88 32.14
CA TYR A 420 24.25 27.36 31.37
C TYR A 420 22.93 27.54 32.12
N ILE A 421 22.87 27.14 33.39
CA ILE A 421 21.68 27.30 34.25
C ILE A 421 21.25 28.77 34.33
N LYS A 422 22.22 29.69 34.51
CA LYS A 422 21.95 31.14 34.52
C LYS A 422 21.39 31.63 33.18
N HIS A 423 21.88 31.08 32.07
CA HIS A 423 21.41 31.43 30.74
C HIS A 423 19.96 30.96 30.51
N ILE A 424 19.63 29.71 30.83
CA ILE A 424 18.27 29.18 30.59
C ILE A 424 17.22 29.78 31.53
N SER A 425 17.59 30.05 32.79
CA SER A 425 16.74 30.74 33.76
C SER A 425 16.40 32.16 33.27
N LYS A 426 17.39 32.93 32.83
CA LYS A 426 17.20 34.31 32.33
C LYS A 426 16.32 34.41 31.07
N ASN A 427 16.25 33.35 30.26
CA ASN A 427 15.51 33.35 29.00
C ASN A 427 14.12 32.69 29.08
N ASN A 428 13.64 32.30 30.27
CA ASN A 428 12.37 31.57 30.46
C ASN A 428 12.30 30.27 29.64
N ILE A 429 13.39 29.48 29.67
CA ILE A 429 13.50 28.19 28.99
C ILE A 429 13.78 27.06 30.01
N ALA A 430 14.00 27.40 31.27
CA ALA A 430 14.33 26.45 32.33
C ALA A 430 13.17 25.49 32.67
N PRO A 431 13.49 24.24 33.09
CA PRO A 431 12.49 23.34 33.65
C PRO A 431 11.88 23.92 34.93
N LEU A 432 10.67 23.46 35.24
CA LEU A 432 9.96 23.72 36.49
C LEU A 432 10.75 23.22 37.71
N ALA A 433 11.36 22.04 37.57
CA ALA A 433 12.21 21.42 38.56
C ALA A 433 13.17 20.43 37.89
N ASN A 434 14.28 20.14 38.56
CA ASN A 434 15.30 19.22 38.10
C ASN A 434 15.64 18.20 39.20
N ALA A 435 15.67 16.92 38.85
CA ALA A 435 16.11 15.86 39.74
C ALA A 435 17.28 15.07 39.15
N PHE A 436 18.25 14.80 40.01
CA PHE A 436 19.36 13.91 39.69
C PHE A 436 19.19 12.59 40.40
N ILE A 437 19.39 11.49 39.69
CA ILE A 437 19.48 10.16 40.28
C ILE A 437 20.94 9.74 40.29
N ILE A 438 21.52 9.64 41.49
CA ILE A 438 22.91 9.27 41.71
C ILE A 438 22.94 7.99 42.55
N PRO A 439 23.12 6.82 41.91
CA PRO A 439 23.25 5.54 42.61
C PRO A 439 24.39 5.53 43.64
N ASN A 440 24.18 4.83 44.75
CA ASN A 440 25.12 4.78 45.89
C ASN A 440 26.47 4.12 45.55
N ASN A 441 26.54 3.40 44.42
CA ASN A 441 27.72 2.63 43.99
C ASN A 441 28.67 3.43 43.09
N ILE A 442 28.45 4.74 42.92
CA ILE A 442 29.25 5.58 42.02
C ILE A 442 30.24 6.46 42.79
N GLU A 443 31.48 6.53 42.29
CA GLU A 443 32.51 7.43 42.79
C GLU A 443 32.06 8.89 42.66
N GLY A 444 32.02 9.63 43.77
CA GLY A 444 31.52 11.01 43.81
C GLY A 444 30.11 11.19 44.37
N ALA A 445 29.35 10.11 44.62
CA ALA A 445 27.97 10.18 45.14
C ALA A 445 27.79 10.99 46.44
N ILE A 446 28.85 11.13 47.24
CA ILE A 446 28.84 11.89 48.50
C ILE A 446 29.03 13.40 48.29
N ASN A 447 29.89 13.80 47.34
CA ASN A 447 30.32 15.19 47.18
C ASN A 447 29.62 15.90 46.01
N MET A 448 29.25 15.17 44.97
CA MET A 448 28.59 15.71 43.78
C MET A 448 27.26 16.41 44.08
N PRO A 449 26.35 15.87 44.91
CA PRO A 449 25.11 16.56 45.26
C PRO A 449 25.35 17.98 45.78
N LYS A 450 26.39 18.17 46.60
CA LYS A 450 26.73 19.48 47.18
C LYS A 450 27.27 20.44 46.13
N LEU A 451 28.13 19.97 45.22
CA LEU A 451 28.72 20.79 44.16
C LEU A 451 27.65 21.24 43.15
N TYR A 452 26.70 20.38 42.80
CA TYR A 452 25.61 20.73 41.89
C TYR A 452 24.58 21.63 42.54
N ALA A 453 24.24 21.40 43.82
CA ALA A 453 23.37 22.30 44.56
C ALA A 453 23.91 23.75 44.56
N GLN A 454 25.24 23.93 44.60
CA GLN A 454 25.86 25.25 44.45
C GLN A 454 25.67 25.86 43.05
N CYS A 455 25.65 25.06 41.99
CA CYS A 455 25.39 25.55 40.63
C CYS A 455 23.95 26.05 40.44
N PHE A 456 22.98 25.45 41.15
CA PHE A 456 21.55 25.79 41.07
C PHE A 456 21.07 26.82 42.11
N ALA A 457 21.91 27.16 43.11
CA ALA A 457 21.53 27.99 44.25
C ALA A 457 20.90 29.35 43.89
N ASP A 458 21.27 29.93 42.75
CA ASP A 458 20.82 31.26 42.29
C ASP A 458 19.73 31.20 41.20
N SER A 459 19.20 30.03 40.85
CA SER A 459 18.45 29.83 39.59
C SER A 459 16.93 29.81 39.69
N GLU A 460 16.37 29.86 40.91
CA GLU A 460 14.92 29.71 41.21
C GLU A 460 14.29 28.38 40.71
N ILE A 461 15.11 27.42 40.27
CA ILE A 461 14.70 26.07 39.84
C ILE A 461 14.80 25.13 41.06
N ASP A 462 13.74 24.36 41.34
CA ASP A 462 13.78 23.35 42.42
C ASP A 462 14.73 22.21 42.03
N PHE A 463 15.63 21.83 42.92
CA PHE A 463 16.67 20.83 42.68
C PHE A 463 16.63 19.74 43.74
N LYS A 464 16.50 18.48 43.31
CA LYS A 464 16.54 17.31 44.20
C LYS A 464 17.49 16.23 43.74
N VAL A 465 17.94 15.43 44.69
CA VAL A 465 18.78 14.26 44.43
C VAL A 465 18.12 13.02 45.01
N PHE A 466 18.08 11.97 44.20
CA PHE A 466 17.53 10.66 44.53
C PHE A 466 18.58 9.58 44.32
N HIS A 467 18.37 8.43 44.95
CA HIS A 467 19.23 7.25 44.77
C HIS A 467 18.58 6.16 43.91
N GLN A 468 17.26 6.26 43.64
CA GLN A 468 16.51 5.31 42.82
C GLN A 468 15.65 6.07 41.78
N GLU A 469 15.46 5.45 40.61
CA GLU A 469 14.68 6.04 39.52
C GLU A 469 13.21 6.25 39.92
N ILE A 470 12.62 5.31 40.65
CA ILE A 470 11.20 5.33 41.02
C ILE A 470 10.84 6.51 41.92
N ASP A 471 11.67 6.81 42.93
CA ASP A 471 11.44 7.92 43.86
C ASP A 471 11.49 9.28 43.15
N ALA A 472 12.41 9.42 42.20
CA ALA A 472 12.56 10.63 41.41
C ALA A 472 11.35 10.85 40.48
N LEU A 473 10.85 9.78 39.87
CA LEU A 473 9.67 9.83 39.02
C LEU A 473 8.40 10.15 39.81
N GLU A 474 8.21 9.55 40.99
CA GLU A 474 7.08 9.88 41.87
C GLU A 474 7.11 11.35 42.30
N TRP A 475 8.29 11.87 42.66
CA TRP A 475 8.47 13.28 42.98
C TRP A 475 8.22 14.20 41.78
N ALA A 476 8.75 13.86 40.60
CA ALA A 476 8.59 14.68 39.40
C ALA A 476 7.12 14.84 39.02
N ASN A 477 6.36 13.72 39.07
CA ASN A 477 4.92 13.73 38.88
C ASN A 477 4.23 14.62 39.93
N ALA A 478 4.62 14.53 41.21
CA ALA A 478 4.03 15.35 42.26
C ALA A 478 4.33 16.86 42.09
N VAL A 479 5.54 17.23 41.68
CA VAL A 479 5.92 18.64 41.45
C VAL A 479 5.10 19.25 40.32
N TYR A 480 4.97 18.55 39.21
CA TYR A 480 4.16 19.02 38.08
C TYR A 480 2.69 19.17 38.46
N ASN A 481 2.12 18.17 39.14
CA ASN A 481 0.70 18.18 39.55
C ASN A 481 0.39 19.23 40.65
N ASN A 482 1.34 19.56 41.52
CA ASN A 482 1.14 20.55 42.59
C ASN A 482 1.30 22.01 42.11
N ARG A 483 2.15 22.27 41.11
CA ARG A 483 2.31 23.62 40.51
C ARG A 483 1.17 23.98 39.54
N THR A 484 0.43 22.99 39.06
CA THR A 484 -0.79 23.18 38.23
C THR A 484 -2.05 23.40 39.08
N THR A 485 -1.99 23.23 40.40
CA THR A 485 -3.12 23.41 41.33
C THR A 485 -3.02 24.66 42.23
N GLN A 486 -1.93 25.42 42.17
CA GLN A 486 -1.76 26.77 42.74
C GLN A 486 -1.78 27.82 41.64
#